data_AF-K9UR30-F1
#
_entry.id   AF-K9UR30-F1
#
_cell.length_a   1.000
_cell.length_b   1.000
_cell.length_c   1.000
_cell.angle_alpha   90.00
_cell.angle_beta   90.00
_cell.angle_gamma   90.00
#
_symmetry.space_group_name_H-M   'P 1'
#
loop_
_entity.id
_entity.type
_entity.pdbx_description
1 polymer ?
#
loop_
_entity_poly.entity_id
_entity_poly.type
_entity_poly.pdbx_seq_one_letter_code
_entity_poly.pdbx_strand_id
1 'polypeptide(L)'
;MNHAEFTDEITLAARAEKLGEVALMMGLVRSFVVRHFPDSWEFYIPDETAQQLTPEEAYLHFKQLVDRSERKIDRDLTPQQSFEQLNAT
;
A
#
# COMPACT_ATOMS: atom_id res chain seq x y z
N MET A 1 12.89 -27.19 20.97
CA MET A 1 12.14 -26.90 19.74
C MET A 1 11.97 -25.40 19.64
N ASN A 2 12.89 -24.71 18.96
CA ASN A 2 12.81 -23.28 18.69
C ASN A 2 12.82 -23.14 17.16
N HIS A 3 11.63 -23.05 16.55
CA HIS A 3 11.44 -22.86 15.10
C HIS A 3 10.92 -21.44 14.81
N ALA A 4 11.51 -20.43 15.43
CA ALA A 4 11.07 -19.03 15.30
C ALA A 4 11.95 -18.17 14.39
N GLU A 5 12.81 -18.78 13.56
CA GLU A 5 13.82 -18.06 12.77
C GLU A 5 13.85 -18.43 11.28
N PHE A 6 12.77 -19.02 10.74
CA PHE A 6 12.52 -18.92 9.32
C PHE A 6 11.79 -17.60 9.09
N THR A 7 12.56 -16.54 8.90
CA THR A 7 12.09 -15.22 8.47
C THR A 7 12.02 -15.23 6.94
N ASP A 8 11.41 -16.25 6.32
CA ASP A 8 10.04 -16.24 5.77
C ASP A 8 9.83 -15.18 4.66
N GLU A 9 10.61 -15.25 3.57
CA GLU A 9 10.25 -14.57 2.31
C GLU A 9 8.80 -14.87 1.89
N ILE A 10 8.29 -16.06 2.21
CA ILE A 10 6.89 -16.45 2.00
C ILE A 10 5.94 -15.55 2.82
N THR A 11 6.28 -15.24 4.08
CA THR A 11 5.47 -14.35 4.91
C THR A 11 5.53 -12.91 4.38
N LEU A 12 6.66 -12.46 3.84
CA LEU A 12 6.74 -11.11 3.25
C LEU A 12 5.90 -11.02 1.97
N ALA A 13 5.99 -12.01 1.09
CA ALA A 13 5.20 -12.05 -0.13
C ALA A 13 3.69 -12.13 0.16
N ALA A 14 3.27 -12.97 1.11
CA ALA A 14 1.88 -13.04 1.55
C ALA A 14 1.39 -11.71 2.17
N ARG A 15 2.26 -11.00 2.91
CA ARG A 15 1.94 -9.66 3.43
C ARG A 15 1.83 -8.61 2.32
N ALA A 16 2.70 -8.68 1.31
CA ALA A 16 2.67 -7.79 0.15
C ALA A 16 1.38 -7.97 -0.65
N GLU A 17 0.98 -9.22 -0.91
CA GLU A 17 -0.29 -9.56 -1.56
C GLU A 17 -1.47 -8.98 -0.80
N LYS A 18 -1.53 -9.21 0.52
CA LYS A 18 -2.62 -8.70 1.36
C LYS A 18 -2.69 -7.17 1.38
N LEU A 19 -1.55 -6.48 1.39
CA LEU A 19 -1.52 -5.02 1.25
C LEU A 19 -1.97 -4.56 -0.13
N GLY A 20 -1.60 -5.29 -1.19
CA GLY A 20 -2.09 -5.05 -2.55
C GLY A 20 -3.60 -5.19 -2.65
N GLU A 21 -4.19 -6.21 -2.03
CA GLU A 21 -5.65 -6.36 -1.92
C GLU A 21 -6.30 -5.17 -1.20
N VAL A 22 -5.70 -4.69 -0.11
CA VAL A 22 -6.20 -3.50 0.60
C VAL A 22 -6.11 -2.26 -0.29
N ALA A 23 -4.98 -2.05 -0.98
CA ALA A 23 -4.81 -0.95 -1.92
C ALA A 23 -5.83 -1.01 -3.07
N LEU A 24 -6.15 -2.23 -3.56
CA LEU A 24 -7.18 -2.46 -4.57
C LEU A 24 -8.57 -2.11 -4.04
N MET A 25 -8.91 -2.59 -2.83
CA MET A 25 -10.20 -2.31 -2.18
C MET A 25 -10.39 -0.81 -1.89
N MET A 26 -9.32 -0.10 -1.52
CA MET A 26 -9.33 1.35 -1.31
C MET A 26 -9.32 2.15 -2.64
N GLY A 27 -9.22 1.49 -3.79
CA GLY A 27 -9.15 2.15 -5.10
C GLY A 27 -7.84 2.89 -5.35
N LEU A 28 -6.78 2.57 -4.61
CA LEU A 28 -5.45 3.18 -4.76
C LEU A 28 -4.69 2.60 -5.95
N VAL A 29 -4.91 1.31 -6.23
CA VAL A 29 -4.46 0.65 -7.45
C VAL A 29 -5.67 0.13 -8.21
N ARG A 30 -5.61 0.15 -9.54
CA ARG A 30 -6.70 -0.39 -10.38
C ARG A 30 -6.67 -1.90 -10.50
N SER A 31 -5.47 -2.47 -10.54
CA SER A 31 -5.22 -3.91 -10.61
C SER A 31 -3.76 -4.20 -10.29
N PHE A 32 -3.48 -5.41 -9.83
CA PHE A 32 -2.14 -5.96 -9.70
C PHE A 32 -2.18 -7.46 -9.99
N VAL A 33 -1.01 -8.04 -10.28
CA VAL A 33 -0.83 -9.46 -10.59
C VAL A 33 0.24 -10.00 -9.65
N VAL A 34 -0.02 -11.19 -9.10
CA VAL A 34 0.95 -11.95 -8.29
C VAL A 34 1.27 -13.23 -9.04
N ARG A 35 2.56 -13.51 -9.24
CA ARG A 35 3.05 -14.78 -9.75
C ARG A 35 3.77 -15.51 -8.64
N HIS A 36 3.23 -16.66 -8.27
CA HIS A 36 3.82 -17.54 -7.27
C HIS A 36 4.72 -18.54 -8.00
N PHE A 37 6.04 -18.35 -7.93
CA PHE A 37 7.00 -19.39 -8.30
C PHE A 37 7.32 -20.24 -7.06
N PRO A 38 7.74 -21.49 -7.26
CA PRO A 38 8.20 -22.33 -6.16
C PRO A 38 9.42 -21.73 -5.43
N ASP A 39 10.23 -20.94 -6.12
CA ASP A 39 11.46 -20.34 -5.58
C ASP A 39 11.29 -18.88 -5.13
N SER A 40 10.35 -18.11 -5.71
CA SER A 40 10.15 -16.70 -5.40
C SER A 40 8.76 -16.20 -5.84
N TRP A 41 8.30 -15.07 -5.30
CA TRP A 41 7.06 -14.44 -5.76
C TRP A 41 7.40 -13.17 -6.54
N GLU A 42 6.68 -12.94 -7.63
CA GLU A 42 6.81 -11.72 -8.42
C GLU A 42 5.50 -10.94 -8.39
N PHE A 43 5.61 -9.62 -8.23
CA PHE A 43 4.48 -8.71 -8.23
C PHE A 43 4.54 -7.83 -9.46
N TYR A 44 3.38 -7.49 -10.02
CA TYR A 44 3.28 -6.64 -11.20
C TYR A 44 2.07 -5.73 -11.12
N ILE A 45 2.25 -4.44 -11.37
CA ILE A 45 1.19 -3.42 -11.30
C ILE A 45 1.08 -2.75 -12.67
N PRO A 46 0.23 -3.25 -13.58
CA PRO A 46 0.21 -2.84 -14.98
C PRO A 46 -0.04 -1.33 -15.20
N ASP A 47 -0.73 -0.67 -14.28
CA ASP A 47 -1.14 0.73 -14.41
C ASP A 47 -0.09 1.72 -13.87
N GLU A 48 0.80 1.29 -12.96
CA GLU A 48 1.80 2.17 -12.32
C GLU A 48 3.23 1.88 -12.79
N THR A 49 3.61 0.61 -12.86
CA THR A 49 4.97 0.21 -13.18
C THR A 49 4.93 -0.91 -14.21
N ALA A 50 5.55 -0.68 -15.38
CA ALA A 50 5.75 -1.72 -16.38
C ALA A 50 6.81 -2.77 -15.94
N GLN A 51 7.21 -2.77 -14.67
CA GLN A 51 8.31 -3.53 -14.11
C GLN A 51 7.81 -4.52 -13.05
N GLN A 52 8.44 -5.69 -13.02
CA GLN A 52 8.23 -6.70 -12.00
C GLN A 52 8.86 -6.23 -10.69
N LEU A 53 8.10 -6.26 -9.61
CA LEU A 53 8.53 -5.93 -8.26
C LEU A 53 8.82 -7.22 -7.50
N THR A 54 9.91 -7.20 -6.74
CA THR A 54 10.17 -8.23 -5.73
C THR A 54 9.14 -8.15 -4.59
N PRO A 55 8.99 -9.20 -3.77
CA PRO A 55 8.05 -9.18 -2.64
C PRO A 55 8.30 -8.01 -1.67
N GLU A 56 9.56 -7.65 -1.48
CA GLU A 56 9.97 -6.55 -0.60
C GLU A 56 9.60 -5.19 -1.20
N GLU A 57 9.89 -4.98 -2.48
CA GLU A 57 9.51 -3.75 -3.19
C GLU A 57 8.00 -3.58 -3.24
N ALA A 58 7.26 -4.65 -3.55
CA ALA A 58 5.81 -4.64 -3.58
C ALA A 58 5.22 -4.31 -2.21
N TYR A 59 5.73 -4.94 -1.13
CA TYR A 59 5.32 -4.65 0.23
C TYR A 59 5.51 -3.17 0.58
N LEU A 60 6.70 -2.62 0.30
CA LEU A 60 7.01 -1.22 0.58
C LEU A 60 6.13 -0.28 -0.23
N HIS A 61 5.90 -0.58 -1.52
CA HIS A 61 5.06 0.23 -2.41
C HIS A 61 3.62 0.28 -1.92
N PHE A 62 2.98 -0.87 -1.69
CA PHE A 62 1.60 -0.92 -1.21
C PHE A 62 1.47 -0.31 0.19
N LYS A 63 2.43 -0.53 1.09
CA LYS A 63 2.44 0.09 2.42
C LYS A 63 2.47 1.62 2.33
N GLN A 64 3.29 2.18 1.44
CA GLN A 64 3.36 3.63 1.25
C GLN A 64 2.05 4.20 0.67
N LEU A 65 1.41 3.49 -0.25
CA LEU A 65 0.12 3.89 -0.81
C LEU A 65 -0.97 3.93 0.27
N VAL A 66 -1.09 2.86 1.07
CA VAL A 66 -2.06 2.78 2.16
C VAL A 66 -1.80 3.85 3.22
N ASP A 67 -0.55 3.99 3.70
CA ASP A 67 -0.18 5.00 4.71
C ASP A 67 -0.47 6.43 4.24
N ARG A 68 -0.16 6.74 2.97
CA ARG A 68 -0.43 8.06 2.39
C ARG A 68 -1.93 8.34 2.32
N SER A 69 -2.74 7.34 2.04
CA SER A 69 -4.20 7.47 1.99
C SER A 69 -4.80 7.65 3.38
N GLU A 70 -4.33 6.90 4.37
CA GLU A 70 -4.74 7.09 5.78
C GLU A 70 -4.37 8.49 6.29
N ARG A 71 -3.17 8.99 5.95
CA ARG A 71 -2.78 10.37 6.30
C ARG A 71 -3.55 11.45 5.54
N LYS A 72 -4.01 11.18 4.32
CA LYS A 72 -4.89 12.10 3.59
C LYS A 72 -6.26 12.17 4.24
N ILE A 73 -6.81 11.05 4.72
CA ILE A 73 -8.09 11.02 5.44
C ILE A 73 -8.00 11.87 6.71
N ASP A 74 -6.90 11.79 7.46
CA ASP A 74 -6.68 12.61 8.66
C ASP A 74 -6.59 14.12 8.34
N ARG A 75 -5.96 14.48 7.21
CA ARG A 75 -5.84 15.89 6.81
C ARG A 75 -7.14 16.48 6.25
N ASP A 76 -7.94 15.69 5.53
CA ASP A 76 -9.22 16.13 4.95
C ASP A 76 -10.32 16.28 6.02
N LEU A 77 -10.15 15.64 7.19
CA LEU A 77 -11.00 15.83 8.37
C LEU A 77 -10.66 17.07 9.21
N THR A 78 -9.74 17.93 8.76
CA THR A 78 -9.61 19.27 9.35
C THR A 78 -10.44 20.28 8.54
N PRO A 79 -11.63 20.71 9.02
CA PRO A 79 -12.28 21.88 8.47
C PRO A 79 -11.41 23.11 8.75
N GLN A 80 -10.56 23.48 7.80
CA GLN A 80 -10.15 24.88 7.65
C GLN A 80 -11.35 25.66 7.10
N GLN A 81 -12.34 25.92 7.95
CA GLN A 81 -13.25 27.04 7.71
C GLN A 81 -12.59 28.31 8.24
N SER A 82 -11.86 28.95 7.34
CA SER A 82 -11.88 30.39 7.14
C SER A 82 -13.26 30.95 7.49
N PHE A 83 -13.39 31.61 8.64
CA PHE A 83 -14.36 32.67 8.79
C PHE A 83 -13.62 33.98 8.48
N GLU A 84 -13.88 34.48 7.27
CA GLU A 84 -13.72 35.86 6.86
C GLU A 84 -13.97 36.81 8.04
N GLN A 85 -13.11 37.81 8.30
CA GLN A 85 -13.18 39.08 7.57
C GLN A 85 -14.60 39.63 7.34
N LEU A 86 -15.51 39.52 8.32
CA LEU A 86 -16.70 40.35 8.36
C LEU A 86 -17.02 40.73 9.81
N ASN A 87 -16.25 41.67 10.36
CA ASN A 87 -16.68 42.59 11.41
C ASN A 87 -15.81 43.85 11.30
N ALA A 88 -15.87 44.49 10.14
CA ALA A 88 -15.62 45.92 10.02
C ALA A 88 -17.01 46.59 10.01
N THR A 89 -17.43 47.13 11.15
CA THR A 89 -18.16 48.41 11.30
C THR A 89 -18.16 48.74 12.79
#